data_AF-A0A1B6IR44-F1
#
_entry.id   AF-A0A1B6IR44-F1
#
_cell.length_a   1.000
_cell.length_b   1.000
_cell.length_c   1.000
_cell.angle_alpha   90.00
_cell.angle_beta   90.00
_cell.angle_gamma   90.00
#
_symmetry.space_group_name_H-M   'P 1'
#
loop_
_entity.id
_entity.type
_entity.pdbx_description
1 polymer ?
#
loop_
_entity_poly.entity_id
_entity_poly.type
_entity_poly.pdbx_seq_one_letter_code
_entity_poly.pdbx_strand_id
1 'polypeptide(L)'
;MTRCGWVGNAQDVLSHVQKYHSNALTVRESYQDLKFQDFNLQGTLKRFFPISAHGQFFWAEAHCNAEKEFFMITFYLVPNCKPYEDYFIDVTIGSKELFSQSKFKFNLEMKKERNTVYVPSSWLQNFLDKNKLLQLKMVITKGKQ
;
A
#
# COMPACT_ATOMS: atom_id res chain seq x y z
N MET A 1 16.98 -9.60 -8.49
CA MET A 1 15.55 -9.79 -8.84
C MET A 1 15.43 -9.72 -10.34
N THR A 2 15.03 -10.80 -10.98
CA THR A 2 14.64 -10.82 -12.40
C THR A 2 13.39 -9.96 -12.57
N ARG A 3 13.45 -8.98 -13.47
CA ARG A 3 12.27 -8.17 -13.79
C ARG A 3 11.22 -9.08 -14.43
N CYS A 4 9.99 -9.06 -13.90
CA CYS A 4 8.88 -9.81 -14.49
C CYS A 4 8.45 -9.13 -15.80
N GLY A 5 8.53 -9.86 -16.91
CA GLY A 5 8.07 -9.40 -18.23
C GLY A 5 6.65 -9.86 -18.58
N TRP A 6 5.84 -10.22 -17.58
CA TRP A 6 4.50 -10.74 -17.81
C TRP A 6 3.59 -9.69 -18.44
N VAL A 7 2.80 -10.13 -19.42
CA VAL A 7 1.80 -9.33 -20.11
C VAL A 7 0.52 -10.16 -20.15
N GLY A 8 -0.61 -9.56 -19.78
CA GLY A 8 -1.90 -10.23 -19.74
C GLY A 8 -3.02 -9.28 -19.31
N ASN A 9 -4.22 -9.82 -19.06
CA ASN A 9 -5.37 -9.01 -18.66
C ASN A 9 -5.29 -8.62 -17.19
N ALA A 10 -5.89 -7.48 -16.82
CA ALA A 10 -5.92 -7.00 -15.43
C ALA A 10 -6.49 -8.04 -14.44
N GLN A 11 -7.53 -8.77 -14.84
CA GLN A 11 -8.15 -9.84 -14.04
C GLN A 11 -7.18 -11.00 -13.72
N ASP A 12 -6.17 -11.22 -14.56
CA ASP A 12 -5.21 -12.33 -14.43
C ASP A 12 -3.99 -11.95 -13.56
N VAL A 13 -3.88 -10.67 -13.15
CA VAL A 13 -2.71 -10.19 -12.41
C VAL A 13 -2.61 -10.85 -11.04
N LEU A 14 -3.73 -10.99 -10.31
CA LEU A 14 -3.71 -11.59 -8.97
C LEU A 14 -3.26 -13.06 -9.04
N SER A 15 -3.81 -13.83 -9.98
CA SER A 15 -3.45 -15.24 -10.16
C SER A 15 -1.99 -15.39 -10.61
N HIS A 16 -1.50 -14.50 -11.48
CA HIS A 16 -0.10 -14.43 -11.86
C HIS A 16 0.81 -14.17 -10.65
N VAL A 17 0.50 -13.16 -9.83
CA VAL A 17 1.28 -12.81 -8.64
C VAL A 17 1.33 -13.98 -7.67
N GLN A 18 0.20 -14.60 -7.37
CA GLN A 18 0.13 -15.74 -6.46
C GLN A 18 0.93 -16.95 -6.96
N LYS A 19 0.94 -17.20 -8.27
CA LYS A 19 1.60 -18.36 -8.88
C LYS A 19 3.10 -18.19 -9.08
N TYR A 20 3.53 -17.02 -9.53
CA TYR A 20 4.92 -16.78 -9.99
C TYR A 20 5.73 -15.89 -9.04
N HIS A 21 5.06 -15.22 -8.10
CA HIS A 21 5.68 -14.37 -7.08
C HIS A 21 5.25 -14.85 -5.70
N SER A 22 5.41 -16.15 -5.41
CA SER A 22 4.96 -16.77 -4.14
C SER A 22 5.58 -16.15 -2.89
N ASN A 23 6.72 -15.46 -3.02
CA ASN A 23 7.35 -14.71 -1.95
C ASN A 23 6.71 -13.32 -1.71
N ALA A 24 5.85 -12.85 -2.63
CA ALA A 24 5.10 -11.63 -2.47
C ALA A 24 3.93 -11.88 -1.52
N LEU A 25 3.99 -11.25 -0.35
CA LEU A 25 2.89 -11.25 0.60
C LEU A 25 1.66 -10.60 -0.05
N THR A 26 0.64 -11.42 -0.35
CA THR A 26 -0.67 -10.91 -0.75
C THR A 26 -1.47 -10.56 0.50
N VAL A 27 -1.69 -9.27 0.66
CA VAL A 27 -2.37 -8.69 1.81
C VAL A 27 -3.89 -8.82 1.62
N ARG A 28 -4.63 -9.12 2.70
CA ARG A 28 -6.11 -9.16 2.67
C ARG A 28 -6.71 -7.78 2.94
N GLU A 29 -8.03 -7.68 2.90
CA GLU A 29 -8.78 -6.44 3.20
C GLU A 29 -8.43 -5.76 4.53
N SER A 30 -7.95 -6.52 5.52
CA SER A 30 -7.35 -5.98 6.74
C SER A 30 -5.99 -6.62 6.94
N TYR A 31 -5.00 -5.79 7.29
CA TYR A 31 -3.66 -6.26 7.60
C TYR A 31 -2.96 -5.34 8.58
N GLN A 32 -2.42 -5.92 9.64
CA GLN A 32 -1.92 -5.16 10.79
C GLN A 32 -0.41 -5.33 11.04
N ASP A 33 0.25 -6.24 10.32
CA ASP A 33 1.62 -6.67 10.63
C ASP A 33 2.63 -6.36 9.52
N LEU A 34 2.36 -5.35 8.67
CA LEU A 34 3.33 -4.99 7.64
C LEU A 34 4.45 -4.19 8.28
N LYS A 35 5.67 -4.74 8.25
CA LYS A 35 6.85 -4.12 8.84
C LYS A 35 7.88 -3.80 7.78
N PHE A 36 8.35 -2.55 7.78
CA PHE A 36 9.46 -2.13 6.95
C PHE A 36 10.77 -2.26 7.72
N GLN A 37 11.49 -3.36 7.48
CA GLN A 37 12.90 -3.52 7.89
C GLN A 37 13.82 -2.63 7.04
N ASP A 38 14.94 -2.18 7.61
CA ASP A 38 15.94 -1.35 6.92
C ASP A 38 15.35 -0.12 6.24
N PHE A 39 14.46 0.57 6.96
CA PHE A 39 13.83 1.80 6.48
C PHE A 39 14.88 2.91 6.40
N ASN A 40 15.58 2.99 5.26
CA ASN A 40 16.54 4.04 4.98
C ASN A 40 15.84 5.20 4.27
N LEU A 41 15.65 6.30 5.01
CA LEU A 41 15.07 7.54 4.50
C LEU A 41 15.84 8.15 3.32
N GLN A 42 17.13 7.82 3.18
CA GLN A 42 17.99 8.31 2.10
C GLN A 42 18.05 7.38 0.88
N GLY A 43 17.51 6.16 0.99
CA GLY A 43 17.45 5.22 -0.12
C GLY A 43 16.13 5.31 -0.88
N THR A 44 16.15 5.07 -2.20
CA THR A 44 14.93 4.85 -2.98
C THR A 44 14.35 3.47 -2.68
N LEU A 45 13.81 3.28 -1.48
CA LEU A 45 13.09 2.06 -1.14
C LEU A 45 11.71 2.12 -1.80
N LYS A 46 11.52 1.39 -2.89
CA LYS A 46 10.19 1.11 -3.44
C LYS A 46 9.74 -0.27 -3.02
N ARG A 47 8.61 -0.35 -2.32
CA ARG A 47 7.96 -1.62 -2.00
C ARG A 47 6.57 -1.67 -2.59
N PHE A 48 6.22 -2.85 -3.04
CA PHE A 48 4.93 -3.12 -3.67
C PHE A 48 4.21 -4.18 -2.86
N PHE A 49 2.92 -3.96 -2.60
CA PHE A 49 2.09 -4.89 -1.87
C PHE A 49 0.84 -5.20 -2.71
N PRO A 50 0.72 -6.44 -3.21
CA PRO A 50 -0.52 -6.92 -3.79
C PRO A 50 -1.56 -7.05 -2.68
N ILE A 51 -2.77 -6.53 -2.89
CA ILE A 51 -3.85 -6.54 -1.90
C ILE A 51 -5.10 -7.13 -2.56
N SER A 52 -5.61 -8.23 -2.02
CA SER A 52 -6.91 -8.78 -2.42
C SER A 52 -7.93 -8.40 -1.35
N ALA A 53 -8.89 -7.56 -1.74
CA ALA A 53 -9.94 -7.09 -0.86
C ALA A 53 -11.24 -7.09 -1.65
N HIS A 54 -12.33 -7.56 -1.03
CA HIS A 54 -13.65 -7.23 -1.54
C HIS A 54 -13.97 -7.75 -2.96
N GLY A 55 -13.28 -8.81 -3.40
CA GLY A 55 -13.35 -9.36 -4.77
C GLY A 55 -12.54 -8.59 -5.81
N GLN A 56 -11.89 -7.49 -5.40
CA GLN A 56 -11.04 -6.65 -6.21
C GLN A 56 -9.56 -6.85 -5.87
N PHE A 57 -8.71 -6.40 -6.80
CA PHE A 57 -7.28 -6.42 -6.63
C PHE A 57 -6.74 -4.98 -6.57
N PHE A 58 -6.06 -4.65 -5.48
CA PHE A 58 -5.38 -3.38 -5.30
C PHE A 58 -3.87 -3.59 -5.29
N TRP A 59 -3.15 -2.57 -5.73
CA TRP A 59 -1.69 -2.51 -5.67
C TRP A 59 -1.31 -1.31 -4.83
N ALA A 60 -0.57 -1.52 -3.74
CA ALA A 60 0.02 -0.42 -2.98
C ALA A 60 1.50 -0.27 -3.31
N GLU A 61 1.93 0.95 -3.61
CA GLU A 61 3.33 1.33 -3.79
C GLU A 61 3.74 2.24 -2.63
N ALA A 62 4.59 1.73 -1.75
CA ALA A 62 5.22 2.51 -0.69
C ALA A 62 6.60 2.96 -1.14
N HIS A 63 6.90 4.25 -0.98
CA HIS A 63 8.22 4.76 -1.28
C HIS A 63 8.61 5.99 -0.47
N CYS A 64 9.92 6.12 -0.22
CA CYS A 64 10.53 7.33 0.33
C CYS A 64 10.98 8.22 -0.82
N ASN A 65 10.55 9.48 -0.81
CA ASN A 65 11.09 10.52 -1.66
C ASN A 65 12.06 11.37 -0.83
N ALA A 66 13.36 11.15 -1.03
CA ALA A 66 14.40 11.88 -0.29
C ALA A 66 14.44 13.37 -0.68
N GLU A 67 14.24 13.70 -1.95
CA GLU A 67 14.28 15.09 -2.45
C GLU A 67 13.14 15.94 -1.88
N LYS A 68 11.96 15.34 -1.72
CA LYS A 68 10.76 16.03 -1.23
C LYS A 68 10.46 15.76 0.25
N GLU A 69 11.34 15.02 0.92
CA GLU A 69 11.27 14.73 2.36
C GLU A 69 9.93 14.12 2.84
N PHE A 70 9.39 13.15 2.11
CA PHE A 70 8.22 12.39 2.56
C PHE A 70 8.30 10.90 2.25
N PHE A 71 7.63 10.11 3.08
CA PHE A 71 7.19 8.76 2.76
C PHE A 71 5.76 8.80 2.24
N MET A 72 5.47 8.03 1.20
CA MET A 72 4.13 7.97 0.65
C MET A 72 3.73 6.54 0.28
N ILE A 73 2.43 6.28 0.40
CA ILE A 73 1.81 5.03 -0.03
C ILE A 73 0.68 5.37 -1.00
N THR A 74 0.88 5.00 -2.27
CA THR A 74 -0.10 5.19 -3.33
C THR A 74 -0.86 3.88 -3.54
N PHE A 75 -2.18 3.96 -3.61
CA PHE A 75 -3.05 2.83 -3.89
C PHE A 75 -3.58 2.90 -5.33
N TYR A 76 -3.46 1.78 -6.03
CA TYR A 76 -3.98 1.58 -7.37
C TYR A 76 -5.02 0.47 -7.35
N LEU A 77 -6.10 0.64 -8.12
CA LEU A 77 -7.04 -0.44 -8.38
C LEU A 77 -6.63 -1.11 -9.69
N VAL A 78 -6.44 -2.43 -9.63
CA VAL A 78 -6.30 -3.29 -10.80
C VAL A 78 -7.62 -4.05 -10.90
N PRO A 79 -8.58 -3.53 -11.69
CA PRO A 79 -9.95 -4.01 -11.62
C PRO A 79 -10.05 -5.49 -11.99
N ASN A 80 -10.70 -6.24 -11.11
CA ASN A 80 -11.20 -7.58 -11.40
C ASN A 80 -12.69 -7.44 -11.67
N CYS A 81 -13.04 -7.34 -12.96
CA CYS A 81 -14.34 -6.83 -13.42
C CYS A 81 -14.58 -5.35 -13.04
N LYS A 82 -15.72 -4.79 -13.46
CA LYS A 82 -16.06 -3.39 -13.21
C LYS A 82 -16.34 -3.18 -11.71
N PRO A 83 -15.69 -2.21 -11.03
CA PRO A 83 -16.05 -1.85 -9.67
C PRO A 83 -17.42 -1.15 -9.66
N TYR A 84 -18.34 -1.64 -8.84
CA TYR A 84 -19.68 -1.06 -8.65
C TYR A 84 -19.84 -0.33 -7.32
N GLU A 85 -18.86 -0.47 -6.42
CA GLU A 85 -18.93 0.00 -5.05
C GLU A 85 -17.86 1.06 -4.80
N ASP A 86 -18.13 1.89 -3.79
CA ASP A 86 -17.13 2.80 -3.24
C ASP A 86 -16.21 2.05 -2.28
N TYR A 87 -14.91 2.34 -2.34
CA TYR A 87 -13.93 1.81 -1.41
C TYR A 87 -13.40 2.91 -0.50
N PHE A 88 -13.17 2.59 0.75
CA PHE A 88 -12.53 3.47 1.72
C PHE A 88 -11.29 2.78 2.25
N ILE A 89 -10.17 3.50 2.23
CA ILE A 89 -8.88 3.00 2.69
C ILE A 89 -8.54 3.74 3.98
N ASP A 90 -8.31 2.98 5.03
CA ASP A 90 -7.78 3.42 6.32
C ASP A 90 -6.34 2.91 6.43
N VAL A 91 -5.41 3.82 6.70
CA VAL A 91 -3.99 3.54 6.82
C VAL A 91 -3.48 4.13 8.11
N THR A 92 -2.80 3.33 8.91
CA THR A 92 -2.07 3.76 10.11
C THR A 92 -0.60 3.43 9.96
N ILE A 93 0.27 4.42 10.13
CA ILE A 93 1.72 4.32 10.04
C ILE A 93 2.32 4.67 11.40
N GLY A 94 3.05 3.74 12.01
CA GLY A 94 3.78 3.96 13.26
C GLY A 94 3.43 2.99 14.38
N SER A 95 3.89 3.35 15.58
CA SER A 95 3.72 2.54 16.78
C SER A 95 2.35 2.75 17.44
N LYS A 96 2.05 2.01 18.52
CA LYS A 96 0.81 2.22 19.29
C LYS A 96 0.74 3.62 19.93
N GLU A 97 1.88 4.22 20.24
CA GLU A 97 1.98 5.46 21.00
C GLU A 97 2.09 6.68 20.09
N LEU A 98 2.80 6.54 18.97
CA LEU A 98 3.06 7.59 17.99
C LEU A 98 2.77 7.06 16.59
N PHE A 99 1.69 7.56 15.98
CA PHE A 99 1.27 7.16 14.65
C PHE A 99 0.65 8.31 13.86
N SER A 100 0.68 8.16 12.54
CA SER A 100 -0.16 8.92 11.61
C SER A 100 -1.28 8.01 11.11
N GLN A 101 -2.52 8.49 11.18
CA GLN A 101 -3.66 7.81 10.59
C GLN A 101 -4.24 8.65 9.45
N SER A 102 -4.60 7.99 8.36
CA SER A 102 -5.22 8.60 7.19
C SER A 102 -6.35 7.72 6.70
N LYS A 103 -7.51 8.32 6.47
CA LYS A 103 -8.68 7.64 5.91
C LYS A 103 -9.23 8.44 4.75
N PHE A 104 -9.44 7.79 3.62
CA PHE A 104 -9.95 8.45 2.42
C PHE A 104 -10.87 7.53 1.60
N LYS A 105 -11.79 8.15 0.86
CA LYS A 105 -12.57 7.48 -0.18
C LYS A 105 -11.66 7.29 -1.40
N PHE A 106 -11.54 6.05 -1.86
CA PHE A 106 -10.76 5.72 -3.04
C PHE A 106 -11.38 6.35 -4.28
N ASN A 107 -10.56 7.05 -5.05
CA ASN A 107 -10.94 7.66 -6.29
C ASN A 107 -10.73 6.69 -7.46
N LEU A 108 -11.83 6.24 -8.09
CA LEU A 108 -11.81 5.33 -9.23
C LEU A 108 -11.36 5.99 -10.54
N GLU A 109 -11.44 7.32 -10.66
CA GLU A 109 -11.14 8.10 -11.87
C GLU A 109 -9.63 8.37 -12.08
N MET A 110 -8.76 7.59 -11.42
CA MET A 110 -7.32 7.47 -11.68
C MET A 110 -6.45 8.75 -11.58
N LYS A 111 -6.89 9.81 -10.88
CA LYS A 111 -5.95 10.87 -10.45
C LYS A 111 -5.13 10.37 -9.26
N LYS A 112 -3.93 9.83 -9.54
CA LYS A 112 -3.00 9.18 -8.59
C LYS A 112 -2.87 9.94 -7.26
N GLU A 113 -2.83 11.27 -7.31
CA GLU A 113 -2.63 12.12 -6.13
C GLU A 113 -3.70 11.94 -5.04
N ARG A 114 -4.93 11.55 -5.41
CA ARG A 114 -6.05 11.40 -4.46
C ARG A 114 -6.08 10.06 -3.73
N ASN A 115 -5.30 9.08 -4.18
CA ASN A 115 -5.22 7.75 -3.57
C ASN A 115 -3.90 7.55 -2.83
N THR A 116 -3.31 8.63 -2.32
CA THR A 116 -2.00 8.60 -1.70
C THR A 116 -2.02 9.16 -0.29
N VAL A 117 -1.41 8.40 0.63
CA VAL A 117 -1.08 8.86 1.98
C VAL A 117 0.33 9.41 1.98
N TYR A 118 0.54 10.55 2.63
CA TYR A 118 1.85 11.19 2.81
C TYR A 118 2.18 11.30 4.28
N VAL A 119 3.44 11.00 4.63
CA VAL A 119 4.00 11.23 5.96
C VAL A 119 5.32 11.98 5.80
N PRO A 120 5.48 13.16 6.42
CA PRO A 120 6.74 13.89 6.41
C PRO A 120 7.88 13.04 6.95
N SER A 121 9.05 13.08 6.31
CA SER A 121 10.21 12.29 6.73
C SER A 121 10.68 12.63 8.15
N SER A 122 10.49 13.89 8.58
CA SER A 122 10.78 14.34 9.94
C SER A 122 9.93 13.65 11.01
N TRP A 123 8.74 13.15 10.66
CA TRP A 123 7.85 12.45 11.61
C TRP A 123 8.16 10.96 11.68
N LEU A 124 8.72 10.37 10.62
CA LEU A 124 8.91 8.93 10.51
C LEU A 124 9.83 8.38 11.60
N GLN A 125 10.84 9.14 12.04
CA GLN A 125 11.73 8.71 13.13
C GLN A 125 10.96 8.46 14.44
N ASN A 126 9.90 9.24 14.70
CA ASN A 126 9.06 9.08 15.88
C ASN A 126 8.10 7.87 15.78
N PHE A 127 7.93 7.34 14.58
CA PHE A 127 7.01 6.23 14.28
C PHE A 127 7.71 4.86 14.24
N LEU A 128 9.04 4.84 14.30
CA LEU A 128 9.81 3.61 14.37
C LEU A 128 9.64 2.94 15.74
N ASP A 129 9.49 1.63 15.75
CA ASP A 129 9.51 0.87 17.00
C ASP A 129 10.94 0.70 17.56
N LYS A 130 11.06 0.04 18.72
CA LYS A 130 12.36 -0.19 19.39
C LYS A 130 13.38 -0.94 18.52
N ASN A 131 12.92 -1.68 17.51
CA ASN A 131 13.76 -2.40 16.56
C ASN A 131 13.99 -1.60 15.27
N LYS A 132 13.68 -0.30 15.28
CA LYS A 132 13.74 0.61 14.13
C LYS A 132 12.86 0.17 12.95
N LEU A 133 11.75 -0.51 13.23
CA LEU A 133 10.81 -0.95 12.20
C LEU A 133 9.65 0.04 12.09
N LEU A 134 9.32 0.42 10.86
CA LEU A 134 8.09 1.15 10.60
C LEU A 134 6.94 0.15 10.44
N GLN A 135 5.92 0.27 11.28
CA GLN A 135 4.74 -0.58 11.21
C GLN A 135 3.65 0.10 10.37
N LEU A 136 2.99 -0.67 9.52
CA LEU A 136 1.86 -0.23 8.72
C LEU A 136 0.66 -1.14 8.99
N LYS A 137 -0.47 -0.51 9.32
CA LYS A 137 -1.78 -1.15 9.34
C LYS A 137 -2.63 -0.56 8.25
N MET A 138 -3.40 -1.40 7.59
CA MET A 138 -4.29 -0.98 6.52
C MET A 138 -5.58 -1.77 6.54
N VAL A 139 -6.68 -1.08 6.28
CA VAL A 139 -8.01 -1.66 6.14
C VAL A 139 -8.70 -1.05 4.93
N ILE A 140 -9.19 -1.90 4.03
CA ILE A 140 -10.06 -1.53 2.92
C ILE A 140 -11.48 -1.95 3.28
N THR A 141 -12.41 -1.01 3.19
CA THR A 141 -13.84 -1.24 3.44
C THR A 141 -14.66 -0.84 2.22
N LYS A 142 -15.83 -1.47 2.06
CA LYS A 142 -16.84 -1.08 1.07
C LYS A 142 -17.81 -0.09 1.71
N GLY A 143 -18.16 0.96 0.98
CA GLY A 143 -19.38 1.72 1.24
C GLY A 143 -20.52 1.21 0.38
N LYS A 144 -21.74 1.24 0.93
CA LYS A 144 -22.94 1.17 0.08
C LYS A 144 -23.15 2.57 -0.54
N GLN A 145 -23.50 2.58 -1.83
CA GLN A 145 -24.12 3.76 -2.47
C GLN A 145 -25.46 4.06 -1.80
#